data_AF-A0A529NQB1-F1
#
_entry.id   AF-A0A529NQB1-F1
#
_cell.length_a   1.000
_cell.length_b   1.000
_cell.length_c   1.000
_cell.angle_alpha   90.00
_cell.angle_beta   90.00
_cell.angle_gamma   90.00
#
_symmetry.space_group_name_H-M   'P 1'
#
loop_
_entity.id
_entity.type
_entity.pdbx_description
1 polymer ?
#
loop_
_entity_poly.entity_id
_entity_poly.type
_entity_poly.pdbx_seq_one_letter_code
_entity_poly.pdbx_strand_id
1 'polypeptide(L)' 'VEQTLARLREDGGDEERRPRLLKDAAEAVHAYFIQRELCGLRKHDAVIREYNIPRAVLVRLGAK' A
#
# COMPACT_ATOMS: atom_id res chain seq x y z
N VAL A 1 1.97 -2.93 6.83
CA VAL A 1 1.51 -3.19 5.45
C VAL A 1 0.32 -4.14 5.40
N GLU A 2 0.46 -5.37 5.92
CA GLU A 2 -0.60 -6.39 5.82
C GLU A 2 -1.94 -5.95 6.39
N GLN A 3 -1.95 -5.39 7.62
CA GLN A 3 -3.19 -4.95 8.27
C GLN A 3 -3.90 -3.82 7.51
N THR A 4 -3.16 -2.85 6.96
CA THR A 4 -3.78 -1.74 6.21
C THR A 4 -4.33 -2.21 4.88
N LEU A 5 -3.63 -3.12 4.21
CA LEU A 5 -4.12 -3.77 2.98
C LEU A 5 -5.31 -4.70 3.25
N ALA A 6 -5.35 -5.40 4.38
CA ALA A 6 -6.48 -6.24 4.77
C ALA A 6 -7.74 -5.38 5.00
N ARG A 7 -7.64 -4.32 5.80
CA ARG A 7 -8.75 -3.37 6.02
C ARG A 7 -9.27 -2.78 4.71
N LEU A 8 -8.37 -2.42 3.78
CA LEU A 8 -8.76 -1.93 2.47
C LEU A 8 -9.46 -3.02 1.61
N ARG A 9 -9.15 -4.30 1.79
CA ARG A 9 -9.83 -5.38 1.05
C ARG A 9 -11.18 -5.73 1.65
N GLU A 10 -11.30 -5.68 2.97
CA GLU A 10 -12.54 -5.96 3.71
C GLU A 10 -13.55 -4.81 3.62
N ASP A 11 -13.10 -3.64 3.19
CA ASP A 11 -13.95 -2.49 2.90
C ASP A 11 -14.90 -2.80 1.74
N GLY A 12 -16.19 -2.97 2.07
CA GLY A 12 -17.27 -3.32 1.15
C GLY A 12 -17.70 -2.19 0.20
N GLY A 13 -16.83 -1.22 -0.07
CA GLY A 13 -17.12 -0.10 -0.98
C GLY A 13 -17.81 1.09 -0.32
N ASP A 14 -17.59 1.31 0.98
CA ASP A 14 -18.03 2.53 1.66
C ASP A 14 -17.26 3.74 1.10
N GLU A 15 -17.95 4.59 0.34
CA GLU A 15 -17.35 5.73 -0.37
C GLU A 15 -16.73 6.77 0.57
N GLU A 16 -17.17 6.87 1.82
CA GLU A 16 -16.61 7.79 2.81
C GLU A 16 -15.35 7.23 3.46
N ARG A 17 -15.29 5.92 3.69
CA ARG A 17 -14.13 5.26 4.34
C ARG A 17 -13.02 4.91 3.36
N ARG A 18 -13.37 4.59 2.11
CA ARG A 18 -12.43 4.16 1.07
C ARG A 18 -11.22 5.07 0.90
N PRO A 19 -11.36 6.42 0.81
CA PRO A 19 -10.23 7.30 0.59
C PRO A 19 -9.23 7.27 1.75
N ARG A 20 -9.72 7.18 2.98
CA ARG A 20 -8.87 7.08 4.18
C ARG A 20 -8.10 5.77 4.22
N LEU A 21 -8.77 4.65 3.96
CA LEU A 21 -8.11 3.33 3.90
C LEU A 21 -7.05 3.26 2.80
N LEU A 22 -7.30 3.90 1.65
CA LEU A 22 -6.32 4.02 0.57
C LEU A 22 -5.10 4.84 1.00
N LYS A 23 -5.31 5.92 1.74
CA LYS A 23 -4.22 6.74 2.29
C LYS A 23 -3.39 5.94 3.29
N ASP A 24 -4.03 5.30 4.27
CA ASP A 24 -3.34 4.49 5.30
C ASP A 24 -2.56 3.33 4.67
N ALA A 25 -3.12 2.69 3.63
CA ALA A 25 -2.42 1.65 2.88
C ALA A 25 -1.23 2.20 2.09
N ALA A 26 -1.36 3.37 1.45
CA ALA A 26 -0.29 4.00 0.69
C ALA A 26 0.88 4.41 1.59
N GLU A 27 0.60 5.04 2.74
CA GLU A 27 1.63 5.42 3.71
C GLU A 27 2.40 4.19 4.24
N ALA A 28 1.68 3.13 4.59
CA ALA A 28 2.30 1.89 5.06
C ALA A 28 3.17 1.21 4.00
N VAL A 29 2.70 1.15 2.74
CA VAL A 29 3.47 0.57 1.62
C VAL A 29 4.69 1.43 1.30
N HIS A 30 4.55 2.75 1.30
CA HIS A 30 5.66 3.68 1.05
C HIS A 30 6.77 3.50 2.10
N ALA A 31 6.41 3.49 3.39
CA ALA A 31 7.37 3.30 4.47
C ALA A 31 8.10 1.94 4.35
N TYR A 32 7.37 0.89 3.98
CA TYR A 32 7.95 -0.43 3.76
C TYR A 32 8.92 -0.49 2.58
N PHE A 33 8.60 0.17 1.46
CA PHE A 33 9.52 0.26 0.32
C PHE A 33 10.82 0.94 0.73
N ILE A 34 10.75 2.10 1.42
CA ILE A 34 11.95 2.78 1.93
C ILE A 34 12.77 1.83 2.81
N GLN A 35 12.14 1.12 3.75
CA GLN A 35 12.85 0.16 4.61
C GLN A 35 13.54 -0.94 3.81
N ARG A 36 12.88 -1.51 2.80
CA ARG A 36 13.45 -2.55 1.94
C ARG A 36 14.59 -2.03 1.08
N GLU A 37 14.49 -0.83 0.55
CA GLU A 37 15.57 -0.17 -0.19
C GLU A 37 16.81 0.05 0.69
N LEU A 38 16.61 0.51 1.93
CA LEU A 38 17.68 0.66 2.92
C LEU A 38 18.36 -0.68 3.25
N CYS A 39 17.62 -1.79 3.23
CA CYS A 39 18.14 -3.14 3.39
C CYS A 39 18.72 -3.75 2.08
N GLY A 40 18.83 -2.98 1.00
CA GLY A 40 19.45 -3.39 -0.27
C GLY A 40 18.52 -4.05 -1.29
N LEU A 41 17.21 -4.14 -1.01
CA LEU A 41 16.23 -4.65 -1.97
C LEU A 41 15.74 -3.52 -2.89
N ARG A 42 16.25 -3.48 -4.12
CA ARG A 42 15.94 -2.40 -5.09
C ARG A 42 14.74 -2.66 -5.99
N LYS A 43 14.20 -3.89 -6.03
CA LYS A 43 13.09 -4.26 -6.92
C LYS A 43 11.80 -4.42 -6.12
N HIS A 44 10.83 -3.54 -6.39
CA HIS A 44 9.53 -3.54 -5.72
C HIS A 44 8.51 -4.53 -6.32
N ASP A 45 8.72 -5.03 -7.54
CA ASP A 45 7.78 -5.94 -8.22
C ASP A 45 7.47 -7.21 -7.42
N ALA A 46 8.49 -7.79 -6.77
CA ALA A 46 8.31 -8.98 -5.95
C ALA A 46 7.39 -8.69 -4.76
N VAL A 47 7.60 -7.56 -4.08
CA VAL A 47 6.80 -7.11 -2.93
C VAL A 47 5.36 -6.79 -3.36
N ILE A 48 5.19 -6.12 -4.50
CA ILE A 48 3.86 -5.78 -5.04
C ILE A 48 3.03 -7.05 -5.26
N ARG A 49 3.65 -8.10 -5.81
CA ARG A 49 3.01 -9.41 -6.04
C ARG A 49 2.76 -10.16 -4.73
N GLU A 50 3.74 -10.19 -3.84
CA GLU A 50 3.67 -10.87 -2.54
C GLU A 50 2.50 -10.34 -1.69
N TYR A 51 2.37 -9.02 -1.57
CA TYR A 51 1.32 -8.40 -0.76
C TYR A 51 0.01 -8.14 -1.53
N ASN A 52 -0.04 -8.47 -2.82
CA ASN A 52 -1.15 -8.16 -3.73
C ASN A 52 -1.57 -6.69 -3.61
N ILE A 53 -0.60 -5.77 -3.74
CA ILE A 53 -0.81 -4.34 -3.53
C ILE A 53 -1.74 -3.79 -4.63
N PRO A 54 -2.91 -3.21 -4.27
CA PRO A 54 -3.84 -2.69 -5.26
C PRO A 54 -3.24 -1.52 -6.05
N ARG A 55 -3.56 -1.43 -7.34
CA ARG A 55 -3.13 -0.29 -8.19
C ARG A 55 -3.54 1.06 -7.59
N ALA A 56 -4.71 1.15 -6.97
CA ALA A 56 -5.20 2.36 -6.30
C ALA A 56 -4.31 2.83 -5.14
N VAL A 57 -3.55 1.92 -4.52
CA VAL A 57 -2.54 2.25 -3.52
C VAL A 57 -1.25 2.73 -4.19
N LEU A 58 -0.79 2.02 -5.24
CA LEU A 58 0.44 2.38 -5.96
C LEU A 58 0.41 3.79 -6.56
N VAL A 59 -0.72 4.18 -7.17
CA VAL A 59 -0.87 5.53 -7.75
C VAL A 59 -0.81 6.66 -6.71
N ARG A 60 -0.98 6.34 -5.42
CA ARG A 60 -0.95 7.29 -4.31
C ARG A 60 0.43 7.40 -3.63
N LEU A 61 1.40 6.55 -3.97
CA LEU A 61 2.71 6.55 -3.31
C LEU A 61 3.53 7.83 -3.55
N GLY A 62 3.23 8.57 -4.63
CA GLY A 62 3.88 9.84 -4.98
C GLY A 62 2.95 11.06 -4.97
N ALA A 63 1.68 10.89 -4.63
CA ALA A 63 0.74 12.00 -4.51
C ALA A 63 0.80 12.50 -3.06
N LYS A 64 1.46 13.64 -2.84
CA LYS A 64 1.44 14.35 -1.56
C LYS A 64 0.54 15.57 -1.65
#